data_AF-A0AA37M8I5-F1
#
_entry.id   AF-A0AA37M8I5-F1
#
_cell.length_a   1.000
_cell.length_b   1.000
_cell.length_c   1.000
_cell.angle_alpha   90.00
_cell.angle_beta   90.00
_cell.angle_gamma   90.00
#
_symmetry.space_group_name_H-M   'P 1'
#
loop_
_entity.id
_entity.type
_entity.pdbx_description
1 polymer ?
#
loop_
_entity_poly.entity_id
_entity_poly.type
_entity_poly.pdbx_seq_one_letter_code
_entity_poly.pdbx_strand_id
1 'polypeptide(L)' 'MGSLVLAPEHDEESWWPAIVMSVKAKGRLELRWRDWFDEPAFVRRRDQIALLNPRLFLDE' A
#
# COMPACT_ATOMS: atom_id res chain seq x y z
N MET A 1 8.57 -7.50 -0.79
CA MET A 1 8.69 -6.51 0.31
C MET A 1 9.35 -5.27 -0.28
N GLY A 2 8.98 -4.07 0.18
CA GLY A 2 9.47 -2.80 -0.37
C GLY A 2 8.69 -2.28 -1.59
N SER A 3 7.65 -2.98 -2.05
CA SER A 3 6.82 -2.55 -3.18
C SER A 3 5.91 -1.40 -2.79
N LEU A 4 5.81 -0.38 -3.65
CA LEU A 4 4.86 0.73 -3.51
C LEU A 4 3.50 0.34 -4.12
N VAL A 5 2.43 0.49 -3.35
CA VAL A 5 1.05 0.19 -3.73
C VAL A 5 0.14 1.35 -3.32
N LEU A 6 -1.10 1.39 -3.83
CA LEU A 6 -2.15 2.24 -3.28
C LEU A 6 -3.01 1.41 -2.32
N ALA A 7 -3.33 1.97 -1.16
CA ALA A 7 -4.22 1.37 -0.18
C ALA A 7 -5.29 2.37 0.28
N PRO A 8 -6.52 1.91 0.57
CA PRO A 8 -7.58 2.76 1.06
C PRO A 8 -7.38 3.12 2.53
N GLU A 9 -7.54 4.40 2.84
CA GLU A 9 -7.77 4.91 4.18
C GLU A 9 -9.22 4.64 4.59
N HIS A 10 -9.41 4.21 5.85
CA HIS A 10 -10.66 3.92 6.60
C HIS A 10 -11.97 3.57 5.85
N ASP A 11 -12.44 4.39 4.90
CA ASP A 11 -13.75 4.28 4.24
C ASP A 11 -13.69 4.14 2.69
N GLU A 12 -12.56 3.67 2.14
CA GLU A 12 -12.38 3.33 0.70
C GLU A 12 -12.39 4.50 -0.30
N GLU A 13 -12.87 5.68 0.08
CA GLU A 13 -12.95 6.86 -0.81
C GLU A 13 -11.58 7.48 -1.12
N SER A 14 -10.60 7.30 -0.23
CA SER A 14 -9.26 7.90 -0.36
C SER A 14 -8.17 6.84 -0.45
N TRP A 15 -7.43 6.84 -1.56
CA TRP A 15 -6.34 5.90 -1.85
C TRP A 15 -4.98 6.59 -1.75
N TRP A 16 -4.11 6.05 -0.89
CA TRP A 16 -2.81 6.65 -0.61
C TRP A 16 -1.65 5.67 -0.82
N PRO A 17 -0.44 6.17 -1.17
CA PRO A 17 0.74 5.32 -1.32
C PRO A 17 1.17 4.65 -0.02
N ALA A 18 1.37 3.34 -0.07
CA ALA A 18 1.84 2.51 1.02
C ALA A 18 2.93 1.54 0.57
N ILE A 19 3.83 1.20 1.47
CA ILE A 19 4.93 0.26 1.24
C ILE A 19 4.57 -1.11 1.83
N VAL A 20 4.73 -2.17 1.03
CA VAL A 20 4.54 -3.55 1.49
C VAL A 20 5.70 -3.97 2.39
N MET A 21 5.43 -4.01 3.70
CA MET A 21 6.41 -4.41 4.72
C MET A 21 6.54 -5.92 4.81
N SER A 22 5.42 -6.67 4.77
CA SER A 22 5.45 -8.13 4.75
C SER A 22 4.23 -8.76 4.09
N VAL A 23 4.40 -10.01 3.62
CA VAL A 23 3.30 -10.86 3.14
C VAL A 23 2.96 -11.87 4.23
N LYS A 24 1.73 -11.81 4.73
CA LYS A 24 1.20 -12.74 5.74
C LYS A 24 0.38 -13.85 5.06
N ALA A 25 -0.03 -14.83 5.85
CA ALA A 25 -0.88 -15.92 5.37
C ALA A 25 -2.19 -15.41 4.75
N LYS A 26 -2.77 -16.21 3.85
CA LYS A 26 -4.08 -15.94 3.20
C LYS A 26 -4.12 -14.62 2.42
N GLY A 27 -3.00 -14.21 1.82
CA GLY A 27 -2.94 -13.04 0.94
C GLY A 27 -3.11 -11.69 1.67
N ARG A 28 -2.84 -11.65 2.98
CA ARG A 28 -2.81 -10.41 3.76
C ARG A 28 -1.44 -9.76 3.65
N LEU A 29 -1.43 -8.44 3.55
CA LEU A 29 -0.23 -7.63 3.43
C LEU A 29 -0.18 -6.68 4.62
N GLU A 30 0.97 -6.61 5.27
CA GLU A 30 1.28 -5.59 6.25
C GLU A 30 1.91 -4.41 5.53
N LEU A 31 1.35 -3.22 5.75
CA LEU A 31 1.64 -2.00 5.04
C LEU A 31 2.03 -0.90 6.03
N ARG A 32 2.81 0.07 5.56
CA ARG A 32 2.99 1.37 6.20
C ARG A 32 2.78 2.45 5.14
N TRP A 33 2.16 3.57 5.52
CA TRP A 33 2.07 4.72 4.64
C TRP A 33 3.45 5.21 4.21
N ARG A 34 3.62 5.56 2.93
CA ARG A 34 4.93 6.01 2.42
C ARG A 34 5.36 7.33 3.07
N ASP A 35 4.41 8.25 3.23
CA ASP A 35 4.70 9.64 3.60
C ASP A 35 4.34 9.99 5.07
N TRP A 36 3.69 9.07 5.79
CA TRP A 36 3.31 9.22 7.20
C TRP A 36 3.96 8.13 8.06
N PHE A 37 5.22 8.34 8.43
CA PHE A 37 6.02 7.33 9.13
C PHE A 37 5.59 7.07 10.58
N ASP A 38 4.94 8.04 11.21
CA ASP A 38 4.47 7.97 12.60
C ASP A 38 3.19 7.14 12.74
N GLU A 39 2.47 6.93 11.64
CA GLU A 39 1.28 6.09 11.61
C GLU A 39 1.65 4.61 11.79
N PRO A 40 0.84 3.84 12.55
CA PRO A 40 1.10 2.43 12.78
C PRO A 40 1.00 1.63 11.48
N ALA A 41 1.70 0.50 11.44
CA ALA A 41 1.51 -0.45 10.37
C ALA A 41 0.08 -1.01 10.41
N PHE A 42 -0.48 -1.26 9.23
CA PHE A 42 -1.85 -1.75 9.08
C PHE A 42 -1.91 -2.92 8.10
N VAL A 43 -3.04 -3.64 8.10
CA VAL A 43 -3.21 -4.84 7.27
C VAL A 43 -4.33 -4.64 6.26
N ARG A 44 -4.08 -5.07 5.03
CA ARG A 44 -5.07 -5.18 3.95
C ARG A 44 -4.95 -6.52 3.24
N ARG A 45 -6.03 -7.00 2.65
CA ARG A 45 -5.96 -8.12 1.71
C ARG A 45 -5.41 -7.65 0.37
N ARG A 46 -4.84 -8.58 -0.40
CA ARG A 46 -4.30 -8.29 -1.74
C ARG A 46 -5.33 -7.72 -2.72
N ASP A 47 -6.60 -8.05 -2.55
CA ASP A 47 -7.72 -7.54 -3.37
C ASP A 47 -8.27 -6.18 -2.87
N GLN A 48 -7.74 -5.65 -1.77
CA GLN A 48 -8.07 -4.33 -1.23
C GLN A 48 -6.97 -3.29 -1.50
N ILE A 49 -5.98 -3.62 -2.33
CA ILE A 49 -4.90 -2.72 -2.73
C ILE A 49 -4.82 -2.64 -4.25
N ALA A 50 -4.25 -1.56 -4.78
CA ALA A 50 -4.03 -1.38 -6.19
C ALA A 50 -2.54 -1.30 -6.51
N LEU A 51 -2.15 -1.89 -7.63
CA LEU A 51 -0.79 -1.78 -8.15
C LEU A 51 -0.63 -0.45 -8.88
N LEU A 52 0.52 0.19 -8.67
CA LEU A 52 0.90 1.35 -9.46
C LEU A 52 1.51 0.90 -10.79
N ASN A 53 1.16 1.58 -11.87
CA ASN A 53 1.84 1.38 -13.15
C ASN A 53 3.28 1.89 -13.01
N PRO A 54 4.31 1.05 -13.22
CA PRO A 54 5.70 1.45 -13.03
C PRO A 54 6.16 2.53 -14.02
N ARG A 55 5.44 2.75 -15.12
CA ARG A 55 5.73 3.81 -16.09
C ARG A 55 5.13 5.16 -15.72
N LEU A 56 4.19 5.19 -14.77
CA LEU A 56 3.52 6.43 -14.38
C LEU A 56 4.45 7.39 -13.62
N PHE A 57 5.64 6.94 -13.23
CA PHE A 57 6.66 7.72 -12.51
C PHE A 57 7.97 7.87 -13.29
N LEU A 58 7.98 7.61 -14.60
CA LEU A 58 9.18 7.68 -15.45
C LEU A 58 9.17 8.86 -16.44
N ASP A 59 8.19 9.76 -16.35
CA ASP A 59 8.14 10.96 -17.17
C ASP A 59 8.49 12.20 -16.32
N GLU A 60 9.80 12.42 -16.14
CA GLU A 60 10.45 13.72 -15.91
C GLU A 60 11.67 13.85 -16.83
#